data_AF-A0A8H7QFQ8-F1
#
_entry.id   AF-A0A8H7QFQ8-F1
#
_cell.length_a   1.000
_cell.length_b   1.000
_cell.length_c   1.000
_cell.angle_alpha   90.00
_cell.angle_beta   90.00
_cell.angle_gamma   90.00
#
_symmetry.space_group_name_H-M   'P 1'
#
loop_
_entity.id
_entity.type
_entity.pdbx_description
1 polymer ?
#
loop_
_entity_poly.entity_id
_entity_poly.type
_entity_poly.pdbx_seq_one_letter_code
_entity_poly.pdbx_strand_id
1 'polypeptide(L)'
;ICVAAEDALDAVFGTLNPPTAFEMLMAFIIYRLLILPCNEELTEVRYHPVGSAFTYLGKWVKEMNETFYIDEWLTKRGGVNAIFKAINHPLINIRKSCVDAIVAFHEVIGDDIYLFLVDFREDQLNLLKYYVAKSQKKKTNLRRDNINNGQF
;
A
#
# COMPACT_ATOMS: atom_id res chain seq x y z
N ILE A 1 9.44 0.03 -15.44
CA ILE A 1 9.97 1.31 -15.00
C ILE A 1 11.47 1.12 -15.14
N CYS A 2 12.09 1.93 -16.01
CA CYS A 2 13.56 1.96 -16.06
C CYS A 2 14.03 2.35 -14.65
N VAL A 3 15.08 1.73 -14.12
CA VAL A 3 15.62 2.00 -12.78
C VAL A 3 15.69 3.51 -12.48
N ALA A 4 16.08 4.31 -13.48
CA ALA A 4 16.09 5.77 -13.41
C ALA A 4 14.76 6.45 -13.01
N ALA A 5 13.61 5.90 -13.38
CA ALA A 5 12.30 6.45 -13.03
C ALA A 5 11.83 6.01 -11.62
N GLU A 6 12.26 4.83 -11.14
CA GLU A 6 12.14 4.45 -9.73
C GLU A 6 13.05 5.36 -8.88
N ASP A 7 14.32 5.51 -9.27
CA ASP A 7 15.28 6.39 -8.60
C ASP A 7 14.80 7.84 -8.57
N ALA A 8 14.21 8.34 -9.65
CA ALA A 8 13.65 9.68 -9.70
C ALA A 8 12.45 9.84 -8.75
N LEU A 9 11.55 8.85 -8.68
CA LEU A 9 10.44 8.88 -7.73
C LEU A 9 10.94 8.80 -6.29
N ASP A 10 11.92 7.94 -6.01
CA ASP A 10 12.54 7.84 -4.69
C ASP A 10 13.25 9.15 -4.31
N ALA A 11 13.93 9.82 -5.24
CA ALA A 11 14.53 11.12 -5.01
C ALA A 11 13.46 12.19 -4.73
N VAL A 12 12.39 12.26 -5.52
CA VAL A 12 11.29 13.21 -5.31
C VAL A 12 10.64 12.98 -3.95
N PHE A 13 10.19 11.75 -3.67
CA PHE A 13 9.55 11.46 -2.41
C PHE A 13 10.50 11.61 -1.21
N GLY A 14 11.80 11.37 -1.40
CA GLY A 14 12.83 11.60 -0.37
C GLY A 14 13.01 13.07 0.03
N THR A 15 12.55 14.02 -0.80
CA THR A 15 12.55 15.45 -0.46
C THR A 15 11.28 15.92 0.24
N LEU A 16 10.22 15.11 0.20
CA LEU A 16 8.94 15.43 0.82
C LEU A 16 8.93 14.94 2.27
N ASN A 17 8.18 15.63 3.13
CA ASN A 17 7.87 15.07 4.44
C ASN A 17 6.94 13.85 4.27
N PRO A 18 7.00 12.85 5.18
CA PRO A 18 6.22 11.61 5.03
C PRO A 18 4.70 11.82 4.87
N PRO A 19 4.04 12.73 5.63
CA PRO A 19 2.62 13.02 5.41
C PRO A 19 2.32 13.51 4.00
N THR A 20 3.10 14.45 3.45
CA THR A 20 2.87 14.99 2.11
C THR A 20 3.03 13.90 1.04
N ALA A 21 4.06 13.05 1.15
CA ALA A 21 4.24 11.93 0.23
C ALA A 21 3.05 10.96 0.28
N PHE A 22 2.58 10.62 1.49
CA PHE A 22 1.40 9.79 1.70
C PHE A 22 0.15 10.40 1.07
N GLU A 23 -0.12 11.68 1.34
CA GLU A 23 -1.29 12.40 0.82
C GLU A 23 -1.30 12.45 -0.71
N MET A 24 -0.16 12.77 -1.33
CA MET A 24 -0.03 12.81 -2.78
C MET A 24 -0.33 11.44 -3.41
N LEU A 25 0.18 10.36 -2.81
CA LEU A 25 -0.05 8.99 -3.29
C LEU A 25 -1.52 8.58 -3.11
N MET A 26 -2.12 8.85 -1.95
CA MET A 26 -3.53 8.57 -1.70
C MET A 26 -4.42 9.34 -2.67
N ALA A 27 -4.20 10.65 -2.81
CA ALA A 27 -4.94 11.50 -3.74
C ALA A 27 -4.85 10.98 -5.18
N PHE A 28 -3.64 10.59 -5.63
CA PHE A 28 -3.44 10.03 -6.96
C PHE A 28 -4.20 8.71 -7.15
N ILE A 29 -4.12 7.79 -6.19
CA ILE A 29 -4.81 6.49 -6.24
C ILE A 29 -6.32 6.69 -6.29
N ILE A 30 -6.87 7.52 -5.41
CA ILE A 30 -8.29 7.86 -5.36
C ILE A 30 -8.75 8.46 -6.69
N TYR A 31 -8.01 9.46 -7.18
CA TYR A 31 -8.32 10.11 -8.45
C TYR A 31 -8.34 9.12 -9.62
N ARG A 32 -7.31 8.27 -9.73
CA ARG A 32 -7.18 7.33 -10.85
C ARG A 32 -8.01 6.05 -10.74
N LEU A 33 -8.61 5.77 -9.59
CA LEU A 33 -9.53 4.63 -9.44
C LEU A 33 -11.00 5.04 -9.45
N LEU A 34 -11.32 6.25 -8.95
CA LEU A 34 -12.70 6.65 -8.70
C LEU A 34 -13.17 7.82 -9.56
N ILE A 35 -12.28 8.75 -9.95
CA ILE A 35 -12.66 10.00 -10.63
C ILE A 35 -12.35 9.95 -12.11
N LEU A 36 -11.10 9.67 -12.47
CA LEU A 36 -10.63 9.56 -13.85
C LEU A 36 -9.83 8.26 -14.03
N PRO A 37 -10.51 7.12 -14.21
CA PRO A 37 -9.87 5.83 -14.45
C PRO A 37 -8.85 5.89 -15.59
N CYS A 38 -7.73 5.18 -15.42
CA CYS A 38 -6.80 4.95 -16.52
C CYS A 38 -7.51 4.28 -17.71
N ASN A 39 -7.31 4.79 -18.93
CA ASN A 39 -7.77 4.13 -20.15
C ASN A 39 -7.21 2.70 -20.24
N GLU A 40 -8.00 1.79 -20.80
CA GLU A 40 -7.68 0.36 -20.95
C GLU A 40 -6.40 0.09 -21.79
N GLU A 41 -5.91 1.11 -22.51
CA GLU A 41 -4.65 1.07 -23.28
C GLU A 41 -3.40 0.87 -22.40
N LEU A 42 -3.49 1.05 -21.08
CA LEU A 42 -2.38 0.80 -20.15
C LEU A 42 -2.29 -0.66 -19.68
N THR A 43 -3.14 -1.56 -20.20
CA THR A 43 -3.14 -2.99 -19.86
C THR A 43 -1.86 -3.73 -20.29
N GLU A 44 -1.16 -3.23 -21.31
CA GLU A 44 0.10 -3.81 -21.81
C GLU A 44 1.35 -3.30 -21.08
N VAL A 45 1.21 -2.28 -20.22
CA VAL A 45 2.36 -1.69 -19.53
C VAL A 45 2.75 -2.57 -18.33
N ARG A 46 4.00 -3.05 -18.33
CA ARG A 46 4.57 -3.90 -17.26
C ARG A 46 4.35 -3.32 -15.85
N TYR A 47 4.29 -2.00 -15.72
CA TYR A 47 4.06 -1.28 -14.47
C TYR A 47 2.93 -0.28 -14.63
N HIS A 48 1.78 -0.59 -14.06
CA HIS A 48 0.64 0.33 -14.08
C HIS A 48 0.85 1.43 -13.04
N PRO A 49 0.63 2.72 -13.36
CA PRO A 49 0.90 3.83 -12.44
C PRO A 49 0.21 3.69 -11.07
N VAL A 50 -1.04 3.23 -11.06
CA VAL A 50 -1.78 2.95 -9.80
C VAL A 50 -1.11 1.86 -8.98
N GLY A 51 -0.59 0.81 -9.63
CA GLY A 51 0.10 -0.28 -8.94
C GLY A 51 1.41 0.21 -8.31
N SER A 52 2.18 1.00 -9.05
CA SER A 52 3.39 1.64 -8.52
C SER A 52 3.08 2.59 -7.36
N ALA A 53 2.01 3.38 -7.46
CA ALA A 53 1.59 4.26 -6.38
C ALA A 53 1.25 3.48 -5.09
N PHE A 54 0.55 2.34 -5.19
CA PHE A 54 0.33 1.46 -4.03
C PHE A 54 1.64 0.92 -3.45
N THR A 55 2.61 0.54 -4.29
CA THR A 55 3.93 0.09 -3.82
C THR A 55 4.62 1.18 -2.98
N TYR A 56 4.65 2.42 -3.47
CA TYR A 56 5.23 3.55 -2.72
C TYR A 56 4.41 3.90 -1.48
N LEU A 57 3.07 3.80 -1.55
CA LEU A 57 2.20 4.07 -0.41
C LEU A 57 2.54 3.16 0.77
N GLY A 58 2.84 1.88 0.52
CA GLY A 58 3.26 0.94 1.55
C GLY A 58 4.58 1.31 2.26
N LYS A 59 5.46 2.08 1.61
CA LYS A 59 6.66 2.66 2.26
C LYS A 59 6.25 3.83 3.12
N TRP A 60 5.55 4.81 2.54
CA TRP A 60 5.26 6.09 3.20
C TRP A 60 4.26 5.99 4.34
N VAL A 61 3.34 5.03 4.32
CA VAL A 61 2.46 4.76 5.47
C VAL A 61 3.27 4.37 6.71
N LYS A 62 4.33 3.57 6.54
CA LYS A 62 5.22 3.14 7.63
C LYS A 62 6.13 4.26 8.13
N GLU A 63 6.62 5.09 7.21
CA GLU A 63 7.46 6.25 7.56
C GLU A 63 6.67 7.33 8.29
N MET A 64 5.44 7.59 7.85
CA MET A 64 4.55 8.55 8.53
C MET A 64 4.17 8.05 9.93
N ASN A 65 3.72 6.80 10.05
CA ASN A 65 3.36 6.18 11.34
C ASN A 65 2.33 6.98 12.17
N GLU A 66 1.44 7.74 11.52
CA GLU A 66 0.41 8.54 12.18
C GLU A 66 -0.98 7.95 11.94
N THR A 67 -1.51 7.28 12.97
CA THR A 67 -2.80 6.56 12.90
C THR A 67 -3.98 7.48 12.60
N PHE A 68 -3.97 8.70 13.14
CA PHE A 68 -5.03 9.70 12.90
C PHE A 68 -5.12 10.11 11.43
N TYR A 69 -3.99 10.36 10.76
CA TYR A 69 -3.97 10.70 9.33
C TYR A 69 -4.45 9.52 8.47
N ILE A 70 -4.04 8.31 8.83
CA ILE A 70 -4.49 7.09 8.13
C ILE A 70 -6.01 6.96 8.23
N ASP A 71 -6.57 7.09 9.44
CA ASP A 71 -8.00 7.03 9.67
C ASP A 71 -8.75 8.09 8.86
N GLU A 72 -8.30 9.34 8.88
CA GLU A 72 -8.93 10.42 8.11
C GLU A 72 -8.99 10.10 6.61
N TRP A 73 -7.88 9.61 6.05
CA TRP A 73 -7.81 9.30 4.63
C TRP A 73 -8.65 8.09 4.23
N LEU A 74 -8.69 7.07 5.08
CA LEU A 74 -9.51 5.88 4.84
C LEU A 74 -11.00 6.21 4.95
N THR A 75 -11.41 6.92 6.01
CA THR A 75 -12.83 7.16 6.33
C THR A 75 -13.45 8.32 5.58
N LYS A 76 -12.76 9.47 5.48
CA LYS A 76 -13.35 10.72 4.97
C LYS A 76 -12.92 11.07 3.56
N ARG A 77 -11.74 10.63 3.13
CA ARG A 77 -11.16 11.02 1.82
C ARG A 77 -11.37 9.97 0.72
N GLY A 78 -12.12 8.89 1.00
CA GLY A 78 -12.45 7.86 0.01
C GLY A 78 -11.39 6.76 -0.15
N GLY A 79 -10.44 6.64 0.79
CA GLY A 79 -9.42 5.60 0.76
C GLY A 79 -9.98 4.18 0.75
N VAL A 80 -11.03 3.91 1.56
CA VAL A 80 -11.70 2.59 1.57
C VAL A 80 -12.29 2.25 0.21
N ASN A 81 -12.97 3.19 -0.43
CA ASN A 81 -13.56 2.98 -1.76
C ASN A 81 -12.48 2.69 -2.82
N ALA A 82 -11.34 3.38 -2.73
CA ALA A 82 -10.21 3.14 -3.63
C ALA A 82 -9.58 1.76 -3.40
N ILE A 83 -9.41 1.33 -2.14
CA ILE A 83 -8.96 -0.03 -1.78
C ILE A 83 -9.92 -1.08 -2.32
N PHE A 84 -11.22 -0.91 -2.11
CA PHE A 84 -12.24 -1.84 -2.61
C PHE A 84 -12.25 -1.92 -4.14
N LYS A 85 -12.06 -0.80 -4.82
CA LYS A 85 -11.92 -0.77 -6.28
C LYS A 85 -10.65 -1.49 -6.74
N ALA A 86 -9.53 -1.28 -6.03
CA ALA A 86 -8.23 -1.85 -6.37
C ALA A 86 -8.16 -3.37 -6.17
N ILE A 87 -8.72 -3.90 -5.08
CA ILE A 87 -8.71 -5.35 -4.81
C ILE A 87 -9.55 -6.14 -5.82
N ASN A 88 -10.55 -5.50 -6.42
CA ASN A 88 -11.40 -6.07 -7.47
C ASN A 88 -10.99 -5.61 -8.89
N HIS A 89 -9.84 -4.96 -9.04
CA HIS A 89 -9.40 -4.42 -10.33
C HIS A 89 -9.05 -5.56 -11.32
N PRO A 90 -9.33 -5.46 -12.63
CA PRO A 90 -9.03 -6.51 -13.61
C PRO A 90 -7.53 -6.86 -13.72
N LEU A 91 -6.66 -5.86 -13.58
CA LEU A 91 -5.21 -6.04 -13.60
C LEU A 91 -4.64 -6.62 -12.29
N ILE A 92 -3.95 -7.75 -12.39
CA ILE A 92 -3.38 -8.50 -11.24
C ILE A 92 -2.30 -7.71 -10.48
N ASN A 93 -1.51 -6.89 -11.17
CA ASN A 93 -0.45 -6.09 -10.55
C ASN A 93 -1.04 -5.08 -9.56
N ILE A 94 -2.15 -4.41 -9.90
CA ILE A 94 -2.85 -3.48 -8.99
C ILE A 94 -3.43 -4.23 -7.80
N ARG A 95 -4.04 -5.39 -8.01
CA ARG A 95 -4.56 -6.21 -6.90
C ARG A 95 -3.45 -6.59 -5.93
N LYS A 96 -2.31 -7.06 -6.44
CA LYS A 96 -1.14 -7.44 -5.63
C LYS A 96 -0.56 -6.27 -4.85
N SER A 97 -0.28 -5.15 -5.52
CA SER A 97 0.26 -3.96 -4.86
C SER A 97 -0.71 -3.39 -3.82
N CYS A 98 -2.02 -3.48 -4.07
CA CYS A 98 -3.04 -3.09 -3.09
C CYS A 98 -2.96 -3.98 -1.83
N VAL A 99 -2.88 -5.31 -1.98
CA VAL A 99 -2.71 -6.21 -0.82
C VAL A 99 -1.42 -5.89 -0.05
N ASP A 100 -0.31 -5.68 -0.76
CA ASP A 100 0.97 -5.33 -0.12
C ASP A 100 0.87 -3.99 0.66
N ALA A 101 0.16 -3.00 0.10
CA ALA A 101 -0.13 -1.74 0.78
C ALA A 101 -1.01 -1.96 2.03
N ILE A 102 -2.10 -2.75 1.95
CA ILE A 102 -2.96 -3.03 3.11
C ILE A 102 -2.15 -3.73 4.23
N VAL A 103 -1.24 -4.65 3.88
CA VAL A 103 -0.33 -5.24 4.87
C VAL A 103 0.56 -4.18 5.51
N ALA A 104 1.03 -3.20 4.75
CA ALA A 104 1.77 -2.07 5.31
C ALA A 104 0.93 -1.19 6.24
N PHE A 105 -0.35 -0.95 5.92
CA PHE A 105 -1.28 -0.29 6.84
C PHE A 105 -1.48 -1.11 8.11
N HIS A 106 -1.68 -2.43 8.02
CA HIS A 106 -1.78 -3.33 9.19
C HIS A 106 -0.57 -3.22 10.11
N GLU A 107 0.62 -3.05 9.55
CA GLU A 107 1.84 -2.88 10.35
C GLU A 107 1.87 -1.59 11.18
N VAL A 108 1.04 -0.59 10.85
CA VAL A 108 0.98 0.72 11.51
C VAL A 108 -0.24 0.83 12.42
N ILE A 109 -1.43 0.49 11.90
CA ILE A 109 -2.71 0.62 12.62
C ILE A 109 -3.22 -0.71 13.20
N GLY A 110 -2.46 -1.80 13.03
CA GLY A 110 -2.82 -3.10 13.58
C GLY A 110 -4.11 -3.66 12.98
N ASP A 111 -4.86 -4.37 13.83
CA ASP A 111 -6.11 -5.02 13.45
C ASP A 111 -7.25 -4.02 13.16
N ASP A 112 -7.10 -2.75 13.52
CA ASP A 112 -8.06 -1.70 13.18
C ASP A 112 -8.23 -1.56 11.66
N ILE A 113 -7.25 -2.00 10.86
CA ILE A 113 -7.40 -2.06 9.40
C ILE A 113 -8.65 -2.84 8.98
N TYR A 114 -9.02 -3.89 9.72
CA TYR A 114 -10.17 -4.73 9.38
C TYR A 114 -11.50 -4.02 9.58
N LEU A 115 -11.56 -2.96 10.42
CA LEU A 115 -12.74 -2.10 10.57
C LEU A 115 -13.04 -1.32 9.29
N PHE A 116 -12.01 -1.04 8.47
CA PHE A 116 -12.16 -0.35 7.18
C PHE A 116 -12.45 -1.30 6.02
N LEU A 117 -12.32 -2.62 6.23
CA LEU A 117 -12.44 -3.64 5.18
C LEU A 117 -13.71 -4.49 5.34
N VAL A 118 -14.74 -3.96 5.99
CA VAL A 118 -16.00 -4.67 6.28
C VAL A 118 -16.71 -5.20 5.03
N ASP A 119 -16.52 -4.54 3.89
CA ASP A 119 -17.12 -4.94 2.61
C ASP A 119 -16.33 -6.02 1.86
N PHE A 120 -15.20 -6.48 2.40
CA PHE A 120 -14.44 -7.56 1.78
C PHE A 120 -15.17 -8.89 1.93
N ARG A 121 -15.15 -9.71 0.88
CA ARG A 121 -15.61 -11.09 0.98
C ARG A 121 -14.66 -11.90 1.87
N GLU A 122 -15.17 -12.99 2.41
CA GLU A 122 -14.43 -13.88 3.30
C GLU A 122 -13.15 -14.43 2.65
N ASP A 123 -13.19 -14.77 1.35
CA ASP A 123 -12.01 -15.22 0.59
C ASP A 123 -10.91 -14.14 0.53
N GLN A 124 -11.30 -12.88 0.36
CA GLN A 124 -10.39 -11.74 0.29
C GLN A 124 -9.78 -11.44 1.67
N LEU A 125 -10.59 -11.51 2.73
CA LEU A 125 -10.12 -11.34 4.11
C LEU A 125 -9.14 -12.46 4.51
N ASN A 126 -9.44 -13.71 4.16
CA ASN A 126 -8.56 -14.85 4.44
C ASN A 126 -7.22 -14.73 3.72
N LEU A 127 -7.24 -14.28 2.45
CA LEU A 127 -6.03 -13.99 1.70
C LEU A 127 -5.20 -12.88 2.39
N LEU A 128 -5.84 -11.80 2.81
CA LEU A 128 -5.16 -10.70 3.49
C LEU A 128 -4.55 -11.15 4.82
N LYS A 129 -5.30 -11.88 5.66
CA LYS A 129 -4.82 -12.46 6.92
C LYS A 129 -3.60 -13.34 6.71
N TYR A 130 -3.60 -14.16 5.64
CA TYR A 130 -2.44 -14.96 5.27
C TYR A 130 -1.20 -14.10 4.98
N TYR A 131 -1.35 -13.02 4.18
CA TYR A 131 -0.22 -12.14 3.86
C TYR A 131 0.27 -11.32 5.06
N VAL A 132 -0.64 -10.89 5.93
CA VAL A 132 -0.29 -10.25 7.21
C VAL A 132 0.55 -11.21 8.06
N ALA A 133 0.07 -12.44 8.30
CA ALA A 133 0.79 -13.44 9.09
C ALA A 133 2.16 -13.78 8.47
N LYS A 134 2.22 -13.86 7.13
CA LYS A 134 3.47 -14.06 6.39
C LYS A 134 4.45 -12.89 6.61
N SER A 135 3.99 -11.64 6.56
CA SER A 135 4.83 -10.46 6.81
C SER A 135 5.36 -10.44 8.24
N GLN A 136 4.49 -10.69 9.22
CA GLN A 136 4.87 -10.76 10.64
C GLN A 136 5.92 -11.85 10.89
N LYS A 137 5.72 -13.06 10.34
CA LYS A 137 6.71 -14.15 10.46
C LYS A 137 8.06 -13.77 9.85
N LYS A 138 8.06 -13.11 8.68
CA LYS A 138 9.29 -12.62 8.03
C LYS A 138 10.02 -11.60 8.92
N LYS A 139 9.30 -10.64 9.51
CA LYS A 139 9.88 -9.65 10.43
C LYS A 139 10.47 -10.29 11.68
N THR A 140 9.78 -11.26 12.29
CA THR A 140 10.28 -11.96 13.48
C THR A 140 11.57 -12.73 13.17
N ASN A 141 11.66 -13.38 12.01
CA ASN A 141 12.88 -14.06 11.59
C ASN A 141 14.05 -13.07 11.40
N LEU A 142 13.83 -11.96 10.68
CA LEU A 142 14.85 -10.91 10.48
C LEU A 142 15.36 -10.33 11.81
N ARG A 143 14.47 -10.14 12.79
CA ARG A 143 14.87 -9.68 14.13
C ARG A 143 15.74 -10.71 14.85
N ARG A 144 15.43 -12.01 14.75
CA ARG A 144 16.25 -13.09 15.33
C ARG A 144 17.63 -13.16 14.68
N ASP A 145 17.69 -13.05 13.35
CA ASP A 145 18.97 -13.09 12.62
C ASP A 145 19.87 -11.90 12.99
N ASN A 146 19.30 -10.70 13.14
CA ASN A 146 20.05 -9.51 13.58
C ASN A 146 20.57 -9.62 15.01
N ILE A 147 19.82 -10.24 15.92
CA ILE A 147 20.27 -10.50 17.30
C ILE A 147 21.43 -11.49 17.31
N ASN A 148 21.36 -12.54 16.50
CA ASN A 148 22.40 -13.56 16.41
C ASN A 148 23.69 -13.04 15.75
N ASN A 149 23.59 -12.10 14.81
CA ASN A 149 24.74 -11.51 14.12
C ASN A 149 25.39 -10.34 14.87
N GLY A 150 24.70 -9.76 15.86
CA GLY A 150 25.22 -8.67 16.71
C GLY A 150 26.00 -9.14 17.95
N GLN A 151 26.20 -10.45 18.12
CA GLN A 151 27.01 -11.06 19.19
C GLN A 151 28.36 -11.54 18.64
N PHE A 152 29.21 -10.63 18.14
CA PHE A 152 30.64 -10.88 17.91
C PHE A 152 31.44 -9.60 18.14
#